data_AF-A0A8I2D2U8-F1
#
_entry.id   AF-A0A8I2D2U8-F1
#
_cell.length_a   1.000
_cell.length_b   1.000
_cell.length_c   1.000
_cell.angle_alpha   90.00
_cell.angle_beta   90.00
_cell.angle_gamma   90.00
#
_symmetry.space_group_name_H-M   'P 1'
#
loop_
_entity.id
_entity.type
_entity.pdbx_description
1 polymer ?
#
loop_
_entity_poly.entity_id
_entity_poly.type
_entity_poly.pdbx_seq_one_letter_code
_entity_poly.pdbx_strand_id
1 'polypeptide(L)' 'MEAQKKLRCPLGIPGGILVALIGLVGIVLNIINFDWFELLQSIALLLLGLPFVRVTMMVHLGNDRLDALEDKVNGKK' A
#
# COMPACT_ATOMS: atom_id res chain seq x y z
N MET A 1 -14.14 -14.01 -18.10
CA MET A 1 -14.44 -13.16 -16.93
C MET A 1 -13.34 -13.44 -15.92
N GLU A 2 -12.31 -12.58 -15.85
CA GLU A 2 -11.20 -12.77 -14.92
C GLU A 2 -11.74 -12.61 -13.49
N ALA A 3 -11.76 -13.70 -12.74
CA ALA A 3 -12.22 -13.70 -11.35
C ALA A 3 -11.39 -12.68 -10.57
N GLN A 4 -12.05 -11.70 -9.95
CA GLN A 4 -11.40 -10.73 -9.09
C GLN A 4 -10.57 -11.48 -8.04
N LYS A 5 -9.24 -11.50 -8.23
CA LYS A 5 -8.35 -12.24 -7.36
C LYS A 5 -8.37 -11.56 -6.00
N LYS A 6 -8.84 -12.28 -4.99
CA LYS A 6 -9.07 -11.75 -3.65
C LYS A 6 -7.76 -11.19 -3.11
N LEU A 7 -7.67 -9.87 -2.91
CA LEU A 7 -6.54 -9.28 -2.19
C LEU A 7 -6.46 -9.94 -0.81
N ARG A 8 -5.40 -10.74 -0.54
CA ARG A 8 -5.18 -11.38 0.77
C ARG A 8 -4.74 -10.38 1.84
N CYS A 9 -4.22 -9.21 1.46
CA CYS A 9 -3.93 -8.09 2.38
C CYS A 9 -4.85 -6.92 2.01
N PRO A 10 -6.15 -7.02 2.35
CA PRO A 10 -7.14 -6.01 2.03
C PRO A 10 -6.92 -4.69 2.77
N LEU A 11 -5.98 -4.62 3.72
CA LEU A 11 -5.66 -3.41 4.46
C LEU A 11 -4.31 -2.78 4.07
N GLY A 12 -3.37 -3.56 3.51
CA GLY A 12 -2.00 -3.10 3.29
C GLY A 12 -1.89 -2.05 2.17
N ILE A 13 -2.44 -2.38 1.00
CA ILE A 13 -2.46 -1.49 -0.16
C ILE A 13 -3.40 -0.29 0.08
N PRO A 14 -4.68 -0.47 0.43
CA PRO A 14 -5.56 0.67 0.65
C PRO A 14 -5.18 1.49 1.89
N GLY A 15 -4.65 0.86 2.95
CA GLY A 15 -4.17 1.57 4.13
C GLY A 15 -2.92 2.42 3.84
N GLY A 16 -1.96 1.89 3.07
CA GLY A 16 -0.79 2.67 2.66
C GLY A 16 -1.12 3.83 1.73
N ILE A 17 -2.11 3.68 0.83
CA ILE A 17 -2.63 4.77 -0.01
C ILE A 17 -3.29 5.85 0.86
N LEU A 18 -4.09 5.43 1.85
CA LEU A 18 -4.78 6.35 2.76
C LEU A 18 -3.78 7.16 3.61
N VAL A 19 -2.74 6.51 4.13
CA VAL A 19 -1.64 7.16 4.86
C VAL A 19 -0.87 8.13 3.96
N ALA A 20 -0.59 7.77 2.71
CA ALA A 20 0.08 8.65 1.75
C ALA A 20 -0.77 9.91 1.45
N LEU A 21 -2.08 9.76 1.30
CA LEU A 21 -3.01 10.88 1.11
C LEU A 21 -3.07 11.80 2.34
N ILE A 22 -3.14 11.23 3.54
CA ILE A 22 -3.13 12.00 4.79
C ILE A 22 -1.80 12.79 4.92
N GLY A 23 -0.67 12.16 4.63
CA GLY A 23 0.64 12.83 4.63
C GLY A 23 0.70 13.98 3.63
N LEU A 24 0.14 13.80 2.43
CA LEU A 24 0.12 14.83 1.39
C LEU A 24 -0.77 16.03 1.78
N VAL A 25 -1.95 15.76 2.34
CA VAL A 25 -2.84 16.81 2.87
C VAL A 25 -2.19 17.56 4.04
N GLY A 26 -1.53 16.84 4.96
CA GLY A 26 -0.78 17.43 6.07
C GLY A 26 0.35 18.34 5.59
N ILE A 27 1.09 17.96 4.55
CA ILE A 27 2.13 18.82 3.95
C ILE A 27 1.52 20.13 3.45
N VAL A 28 0.41 20.09 2.71
CA VAL A 28 -0.21 21.30 2.14
C VAL A 28 -0.70 22.23 3.25
N LEU A 29 -1.40 21.71 4.26
CA LEU A 29 -1.96 22.51 5.35
C LEU A 29 -0.86 23.11 6.25
N ASN A 30 0.21 22.36 6.52
CA ASN A 30 1.31 22.83 7.36
C ASN A 30 2.20 23.85 6.67
N ILE A 31 2.35 23.76 5.34
CA ILE A 31 3.01 24.82 4.56
C ILE A 31 2.22 26.13 4.66
N ILE A 32 0.89 26.08 4.57
CA ILE A 32 0.04 27.27 4.67
C ILE A 32 0.12 27.89 6.07
N ASN A 33 0.16 27.06 7.11
CA ASN A 33 0.20 27.52 8.51
C ASN A 33 1.61 27.81 9.05
N PHE A 34 2.68 27.62 8.25
CA PHE A 34 4.08 27.79 8.68
C PHE A 34 4.48 26.93 9.90
N ASP A 35 3.84 25.77 10.08
CA ASP A 35 4.15 24.85 11.17
C ASP A 35 5.23 23.84 10.73
N TRP A 36 6.47 24.12 11.13
CA TRP A 36 7.64 23.33 10.74
C TRP A 36 7.68 21.95 11.42
N PHE A 37 7.07 21.80 12.59
CA PHE A 37 7.11 20.55 13.35
C PHE A 37 6.13 19.53 12.77
N GLU A 38 4.91 19.95 12.50
CA GLU A 38 3.89 19.11 11.87
C GLU A 38 4.20 18.79 10.40
N LEU A 39 4.92 19.67 9.71
CA LEU A 39 5.40 19.44 8.34
C LEU A 39 6.41 18.27 8.30
N LEU A 40 7.31 18.18 9.27
CA LEU A 40 8.24 17.05 9.39
C LEU A 40 7.50 15.73 9.60
N GLN A 41 6.48 15.71 10.46
CA GLN A 41 5.63 14.54 10.70
C GLN A 41 4.88 14.11 9.44
N SER A 42 4.37 15.07 8.67
CA SER A 42 3.64 14.82 7.41
C SER A 42 4.56 14.22 6.33
N ILE A 43 5.81 14.68 6.26
CA ILE A 43 6.85 14.10 5.41
C ILE A 43 7.20 12.68 5.85
N ALA A 44 7.33 12.43 7.16
CA ALA A 44 7.61 11.09 7.69
C ALA A 44 6.48 10.09 7.34
N LEU A 45 5.22 10.53 7.41
CA LEU A 45 4.06 9.73 7.01
C LEU A 45 4.08 9.37 5.51
N LEU A 46 4.49 10.31 4.65
CA LEU A 46 4.64 10.05 3.21
C LEU A 46 5.78 9.05 2.94
N LEU A 47 6.92 9.24 3.60
CA LEU A 47 8.11 8.38 3.48
C LEU A 47 7.86 6.97 4.00
N LEU A 48 6.99 6.78 4.98
CA LEU A 48 6.58 5.46 5.47
C LEU A 48 5.47 4.85 4.62
N GLY A 49 4.47 5.64 4.20
CA GLY A 49 3.30 5.15 3.46
C GLY A 49 3.64 4.59 2.08
N LEU A 50 4.50 5.26 1.32
CA LEU A 50 4.89 4.86 -0.03
C LEU A 50 5.59 3.49 -0.12
N PRO A 51 6.68 3.21 0.64
CA PRO A 51 7.31 1.90 0.63
C PRO A 51 6.40 0.82 1.21
N PHE A 52 5.51 1.16 2.15
CA PHE A 52 4.55 0.22 2.71
C PHE A 52 3.60 -0.34 1.64
N VAL A 53 3.09 0.51 0.73
CA VAL A 53 2.30 0.08 -0.43
C VAL A 53 3.12 -0.82 -1.36
N ARG A 54 4.39 -0.45 -1.63
CA ARG A 54 5.26 -1.22 -2.52
C ARG A 54 5.53 -2.63 -2.00
N VAL A 55 5.86 -2.77 -0.71
CA VAL A 55 6.13 -4.07 -0.08
C VAL A 55 4.87 -4.92 -0.06
N THR A 56 3.72 -4.36 0.32
CA THR A 56 2.45 -5.11 0.36
C THR A 56 1.99 -5.57 -1.03
N MET A 57 2.26 -4.79 -2.07
CA MET A 57 2.01 -5.16 -3.46
C MET A 57 2.97 -6.24 -3.97
N MET A 58 4.26 -6.19 -3.60
CA MET A 58 5.21 -7.28 -3.91
C MET A 58 4.80 -8.60 -3.27
N VAL A 59 4.35 -8.57 -2.01
CA VAL A 59 3.84 -9.76 -1.31
C VAL A 59 2.58 -10.31 -1.98
N HIS A 60 1.68 -9.45 -2.45
CA HIS A 60 0.52 -9.88 -3.26
C HIS A 60 0.96 -10.63 -4.50
N LEU A 61 1.87 -10.04 -5.27
CA LEU A 61 2.33 -10.62 -6.51
C LEU A 61 3.07 -11.95 -6.28
N GLY A 62 3.85 -12.05 -5.20
CA GLY A 62 4.53 -13.28 -4.80
C GLY A 62 3.56 -14.40 -4.47
N ASN A 63 2.57 -14.13 -3.61
CA ASN A 63 1.51 -15.09 -3.30
C ASN A 63 0.68 -15.45 -4.53
N ASP A 64 0.48 -14.50 -5.44
CA ASP A 64 -0.27 -14.74 -6.66
C ASP A 64 0.39 -15.76 -7.58
N ARG A 65 1.73 -15.74 -7.64
CA ARG A 65 2.51 -16.73 -8.36
C ARG A 65 2.50 -18.06 -7.62
N LEU A 66 2.55 -18.05 -6.29
CA LEU A 66 2.51 -19.26 -5.48
C LEU A 66 1.19 -20.03 -5.66
N ASP A 67 0.03 -19.35 -5.58
CA ASP A 67 -1.29 -19.97 -5.85
C ASP A 67 -1.33 -20.59 -7.25
N ALA A 68 -0.80 -19.89 -8.26
CA ALA A 68 -0.77 -20.39 -9.63
C ALA A 68 0.17 -21.61 -9.82
N LEU A 69 1.19 -21.76 -8.96
CA LEU A 69 2.00 -22.96 -8.90
C LEU A 69 1.29 -24.09 -8.14
N GLU A 70 0.59 -23.77 -7.05
CA GLU A 70 -0.16 -24.73 -6.25
C GLU A 70 -1.32 -25.35 -7.06
N ASP A 71 -2.05 -24.55 -7.85
CA ASP A 71 -3.09 -25.02 -8.76
C ASP A 71 -2.54 -25.96 -9.86
N LYS A 72 -1.35 -25.65 -10.40
CA LYS A 72 -0.66 -26.49 -11.39
C LYS A 72 -0.18 -27.82 -10.81
N VAL A 73 0.30 -27.81 -9.56
CA VAL A 73 0.79 -29.01 -8.87
C VAL A 73 -0.37 -29.90 -8.41
N ASN A 74 -1.47 -29.31 -7.92
CA ASN A 74 -2.65 -30.06 -7.49
C ASN A 74 -3.56 -30.50 -8.65
N GLY A 75 -3.25 -30.15 -9.90
CA GLY A 75 -4.01 -30.58 -11.07
C GLY A 75 -5.47 -30.10 -11.09
N LYS A 76 -5.79 -29.05 -10.31
CA LYS A 76 -7.11 -28.41 -10.36
C LYS A 76 -7.12 -27.49 -11.57
N LYS A 77 -7.81 -27.95 -12.62
CA LYS A 77 -8.02 -27.25 -13.89
C LYS A 77 -9.05 -26.14 -13.74
#